data_AF-A0A0M1J7F1-F1
#
_entry.id   AF-A0A0M1J7F1-F1
#
_cell.length_a   1.000
_cell.length_b   1.000
_cell.length_c   1.000
_cell.angle_alpha   90.00
_cell.angle_beta   90.00
_cell.angle_gamma   90.00
#
_symmetry.space_group_name_H-M   'P 1'
#
loop_
_entity.id
_entity.type
_entity.pdbx_description
1 polymer ?
#
loop_
_entity_poly.entity_id
_entity_poly.type
_entity_poly.pdbx_seq_one_letter_code
_entity_poly.pdbx_strand_id
1 'polypeptide(L)'
;MLNFPDNNSDLTPEKPSLTLFDAIFSLITILASTFSGYTTYLGFSYDFPIIPSLIMAIIIGCGLLLVNFRIREDRIKGNSIVSAFIAFSIFFVFSFISNTNAIYTYFLSRDIVGETQVAAWHTFDIGTTKLLGALNQHNASSKATQTKKALDLERTNLQRQITDPENPGMGRKARAHLQQIETILDVQLTELQAPGFSEPLAKHQEYADTLDKLILKTYNDKFKKDGGHSGNILRLIDKIKKLRRYYEDKVYTKKYFSDTTDLMYSDLKSLT
;
A
#
# COMPACT_ATOMS: atom_id res chain seq x y z
N MET A 1 -51.37 -29.47 -76.12
CA MET A 1 -50.04 -28.93 -75.82
C MET A 1 -50.22 -27.81 -74.80
N LEU A 2 -49.91 -28.09 -73.54
CA LEU A 2 -49.97 -27.12 -72.43
C LEU A 2 -48.52 -26.75 -72.12
N ASN A 3 -48.14 -25.50 -72.46
CA ASN A 3 -46.85 -24.93 -72.06
C ASN A 3 -46.87 -24.67 -70.56
N PHE A 4 -45.93 -25.26 -69.84
CA PHE A 4 -45.62 -24.87 -68.46
C PHE A 4 -44.68 -23.66 -68.50
N PRO A 5 -44.96 -22.58 -67.74
CA PRO A 5 -44.05 -21.45 -67.64
C PRO A 5 -42.76 -21.84 -66.95
N ASP A 6 -41.68 -21.24 -67.42
CA ASP A 6 -40.30 -21.50 -67.09
C ASP A 6 -39.99 -21.48 -65.59
N ASN A 7 -39.06 -22.37 -65.25
CA ASN A 7 -38.33 -22.46 -64.01
C ASN A 7 -37.66 -21.11 -63.69
N ASN A 8 -38.28 -20.30 -62.83
CA ASN A 8 -37.69 -19.05 -62.33
C ASN A 8 -36.39 -19.35 -61.56
N SER A 9 -35.27 -19.25 -62.25
CA SER A 9 -33.91 -19.41 -61.71
C SER A 9 -33.39 -18.19 -60.94
N ASP A 10 -34.27 -17.27 -60.52
CA ASP A 10 -33.91 -15.98 -59.92
C ASP A 10 -34.13 -15.89 -58.40
N LEU A 11 -34.01 -17.01 -57.68
CA LEU A 11 -33.79 -16.96 -56.23
C LEU A 11 -32.29 -16.76 -55.95
N THR A 12 -31.82 -15.52 -56.18
CA THR A 12 -30.56 -15.10 -55.57
C THR A 12 -30.71 -15.24 -54.05
N PRO A 13 -29.77 -15.89 -53.34
CA PRO A 13 -29.86 -15.99 -51.90
C PRO A 13 -29.78 -14.58 -51.32
N GLU A 14 -30.87 -14.09 -50.72
CA GLU A 14 -30.87 -12.83 -49.99
C GLU A 14 -29.70 -12.87 -48.99
N LYS A 15 -28.80 -11.90 -49.14
CA LYS A 15 -27.66 -11.74 -48.26
C LYS A 15 -28.22 -11.50 -46.85
N PRO A 16 -27.87 -12.30 -45.83
CA PRO A 16 -28.47 -12.16 -44.51
C PRO A 16 -28.19 -10.75 -43.99
N SER A 17 -29.25 -9.94 -43.86
CA SER A 17 -29.16 -8.60 -43.32
C SER A 17 -28.96 -8.71 -41.80
N LEU A 18 -27.91 -8.09 -41.31
CA LEU A 18 -27.54 -8.12 -39.90
C LEU A 18 -28.66 -7.42 -39.11
N THR A 19 -29.44 -8.19 -38.35
CA THR A 19 -30.59 -7.61 -37.63
C THR A 19 -30.11 -6.85 -36.39
N LEU A 20 -30.88 -5.84 -35.96
CA LEU A 20 -30.61 -5.15 -34.69
C LEU A 20 -30.53 -6.14 -33.51
N PHE A 21 -31.35 -7.20 -33.56
CA PHE A 21 -31.30 -8.27 -32.58
C PHE A 21 -29.94 -8.98 -32.57
N ASP A 22 -29.36 -9.32 -33.73
CA ASP A 22 -28.07 -10.00 -33.81
C ASP A 22 -26.93 -9.13 -33.27
N ALA A 23 -27.01 -7.81 -33.49
CA ALA A 23 -26.06 -6.86 -32.91
C ALA A 23 -26.14 -6.82 -31.38
N ILE A 24 -27.35 -6.71 -30.83
CA ILE A 24 -27.56 -6.71 -29.37
C ILE A 24 -27.16 -8.05 -28.74
N PHE A 25 -27.55 -9.17 -29.35
CA PHE A 25 -27.17 -10.50 -28.90
C PHE A 25 -25.65 -10.67 -28.86
N SER A 26 -24.96 -10.24 -29.92
CA SER A 26 -23.49 -10.31 -29.99
C SER A 26 -22.84 -9.48 -28.90
N LEU A 27 -23.33 -8.25 -28.67
CA LEU A 27 -22.83 -7.37 -27.61
C LEU A 27 -22.99 -8.00 -26.23
N ILE A 28 -24.19 -8.49 -25.90
CA ILE A 28 -24.47 -9.13 -24.61
C ILE A 28 -23.59 -10.37 -24.43
N THR A 29 -23.46 -11.19 -25.47
CA THR A 29 -22.69 -12.44 -25.40
C THR A 29 -21.20 -12.16 -25.18
N ILE A 30 -20.64 -11.15 -25.87
CA ILE A 30 -19.24 -10.74 -25.68
C ILE A 30 -19.03 -10.22 -24.26
N LEU A 31 -19.90 -9.32 -23.77
CA LEU A 31 -19.79 -8.77 -22.42
C LEU A 31 -19.91 -9.85 -21.35
N ALA A 32 -20.93 -10.72 -21.46
CA ALA A 32 -21.16 -11.81 -20.52
C ALA A 32 -19.99 -12.78 -20.49
N SER A 33 -19.49 -13.21 -21.66
CA SER A 33 -18.38 -14.16 -21.75
C SER A 33 -17.06 -13.56 -21.24
N THR A 34 -16.83 -12.27 -21.51
CA THR A 34 -15.66 -11.54 -21.00
C THR A 34 -15.70 -11.43 -19.48
N PHE A 35 -16.85 -11.02 -18.92
CA PHE A 35 -17.03 -10.92 -17.48
C PHE A 35 -16.91 -12.29 -16.79
N SER A 36 -17.51 -13.34 -17.38
CA SER A 36 -17.40 -14.72 -16.91
C SER A 36 -15.95 -15.21 -16.94
N GLY A 37 -15.21 -14.92 -18.02
CA GLY A 37 -13.79 -15.25 -18.13
C GLY A 37 -12.93 -14.53 -17.08
N TYR A 38 -13.13 -13.22 -16.89
CA TYR A 38 -12.42 -12.44 -15.88
C TYR A 38 -12.65 -12.96 -14.45
N THR A 39 -13.91 -13.23 -14.09
CA THR A 39 -14.24 -13.79 -12.77
C THR A 39 -13.72 -15.21 -12.59
N THR A 40 -13.68 -16.00 -13.66
CA THR A 40 -13.06 -17.33 -13.68
C THR A 40 -11.54 -17.27 -13.47
N TYR A 41 -10.88 -16.25 -14.04
CA TYR A 41 -9.46 -16.01 -13.78
C TYR A 41 -9.23 -15.71 -12.30
N LEU A 42 -10.00 -14.78 -11.72
CA LEU A 42 -9.89 -14.44 -10.30
C LEU A 42 -10.10 -15.68 -9.43
N GLY A 43 -11.16 -16.45 -9.69
CA GLY A 43 -11.49 -17.65 -8.94
C GLY A 43 -10.40 -18.70 -8.93
N PHE A 44 -9.81 -19.00 -10.10
CA PHE A 44 -8.71 -19.96 -10.18
C PHE A 44 -7.38 -19.41 -9.67
N SER A 45 -7.16 -18.09 -9.75
CA SER A 45 -5.91 -17.48 -9.28
C SER A 45 -5.67 -17.62 -7.77
N TYR A 46 -6.71 -17.95 -7.00
CA TYR A 46 -6.60 -18.27 -5.58
C TYR A 46 -6.00 -19.66 -5.33
N ASP A 47 -6.28 -20.64 -6.20
CA ASP A 47 -5.86 -22.04 -6.01
C ASP A 47 -4.68 -22.43 -6.91
N PHE A 48 -4.51 -21.75 -8.05
CA PHE A 48 -3.52 -22.08 -9.08
C PHE A 48 -2.59 -20.91 -9.39
N PRO A 49 -1.38 -21.18 -9.92
CA PRO A 49 -0.51 -20.12 -10.42
C PRO A 49 -1.20 -19.27 -11.49
N ILE A 50 -0.73 -18.03 -11.64
CA ILE A 50 -1.33 -17.01 -12.52
C ILE A 50 -1.47 -17.51 -13.97
N ILE A 51 -0.41 -18.11 -14.52
CA ILE A 51 -0.37 -18.52 -15.95
C ILE A 51 -1.41 -19.62 -16.26
N PRO A 52 -1.46 -20.75 -15.54
CA PRO A 52 -2.53 -21.75 -15.71
C PRO A 52 -3.94 -21.17 -15.53
N SER A 53 -4.15 -20.32 -14.52
CA SER A 53 -5.45 -19.69 -14.25
C SER A 53 -5.91 -18.84 -15.42
N LEU A 54 -5.00 -18.07 -16.02
CA LEU A 54 -5.26 -17.25 -17.19
C LEU A 54 -5.62 -18.11 -18.41
N ILE A 55 -4.86 -19.18 -18.66
CA ILE A 55 -5.13 -20.11 -19.77
C ILE A 55 -6.53 -20.72 -19.63
N MET A 56 -6.89 -21.21 -18.44
CA MET A 56 -8.22 -21.77 -18.16
C MET A 56 -9.33 -20.74 -18.35
N ALA A 57 -9.12 -19.51 -17.88
CA ALA A 57 -10.08 -18.43 -18.04
C ALA A 57 -10.32 -18.05 -19.52
N ILE A 58 -9.26 -18.03 -20.34
CA ILE A 58 -9.36 -17.79 -21.78
C ILE A 58 -10.13 -18.94 -22.45
N ILE A 59 -9.79 -20.20 -22.13
CA ILE A 59 -10.48 -21.37 -22.69
C ILE A 59 -11.97 -21.33 -22.35
N ILE A 60 -12.32 -21.06 -21.10
CA ILE A 60 -13.72 -21.01 -20.64
C ILE A 60 -14.45 -19.80 -21.23
N GLY A 61 -13.84 -18.61 -21.20
CA GLY A 61 -14.43 -17.38 -21.74
C GLY A 61 -14.68 -17.47 -23.25
N CYS A 62 -13.68 -17.90 -24.02
CA CYS A 62 -13.84 -18.13 -25.45
C CYS A 62 -14.79 -19.31 -25.73
N GLY A 63 -14.76 -20.37 -24.93
CA GLY A 63 -15.67 -21.50 -25.03
C GLY A 63 -17.14 -21.07 -24.87
N LEU A 64 -17.46 -20.31 -23.82
CA LEU A 64 -18.79 -19.74 -23.60
C LEU A 64 -19.23 -18.84 -24.77
N LEU A 65 -18.33 -17.99 -25.25
CA LEU A 65 -18.60 -17.10 -26.38
C LEU A 65 -18.95 -17.89 -27.65
N LEU A 66 -18.08 -18.83 -28.03
CA LEU A 66 -18.24 -19.64 -29.24
C LEU A 66 -19.49 -20.51 -29.17
N VAL A 67 -19.76 -21.13 -28.03
CA VAL A 67 -20.93 -21.99 -27.87
C VAL A 67 -22.23 -21.18 -27.95
N ASN A 68 -22.29 -19.96 -27.40
CA ASN A 68 -23.47 -19.10 -27.56
C ASN A 68 -23.77 -18.77 -29.02
N PHE A 69 -22.74 -18.43 -29.81
CA PHE A 69 -22.90 -18.21 -31.25
C PHE A 69 -23.32 -19.50 -31.97
N ARG A 70 -22.78 -20.66 -31.59
CA ARG A 70 -23.18 -21.96 -32.15
C ARG A 70 -24.65 -22.29 -31.87
N ILE A 71 -25.11 -22.09 -30.63
CA ILE A 71 -26.53 -22.27 -30.26
C ILE A 71 -27.43 -21.38 -31.11
N ARG A 72 -27.03 -20.11 -31.30
CA ARG A 72 -27.77 -19.15 -32.14
C ARG A 72 -27.85 -19.63 -33.60
N GLU A 73 -26.72 -20.03 -34.17
CA GLU A 73 -26.64 -20.54 -35.54
C GLU A 73 -27.50 -21.78 -35.74
N ASP A 74 -27.43 -22.76 -34.83
CA ASP A 74 -28.23 -23.99 -34.91
C ASP A 74 -29.73 -23.70 -34.75
N ARG A 75 -30.11 -22.73 -33.90
CA ARG A 75 -31.50 -22.26 -33.79
C ARG A 75 -32.01 -21.64 -35.08
N ILE A 76 -31.22 -20.81 -35.75
CA ILE A 76 -31.61 -20.18 -37.03
C ILE A 76 -31.77 -21.24 -38.13
N LYS A 77 -30.87 -22.24 -38.15
CA LYS A 77 -30.88 -23.32 -39.15
C LYS A 77 -31.93 -24.41 -38.87
N GLY A 78 -32.61 -24.38 -37.72
CA GLY A 78 -33.53 -25.43 -37.28
C GLY A 78 -32.83 -26.74 -36.90
N ASN A 79 -31.53 -26.70 -36.62
CA ASN A 79 -30.75 -27.85 -36.19
C ASN A 79 -31.02 -28.17 -34.71
N SER A 80 -30.71 -29.41 -34.30
CA SER A 80 -30.70 -29.78 -32.88
C SER A 80 -29.63 -28.99 -32.11
N ILE A 81 -30.04 -28.33 -31.03
CA ILE A 81 -29.15 -27.55 -30.15
C ILE A 81 -28.55 -28.36 -29.00
N VAL A 82 -28.89 -29.66 -28.89
CA VAL A 82 -28.55 -30.49 -27.72
C VAL A 82 -27.05 -30.57 -27.48
N SER A 83 -26.26 -30.81 -28.53
CA SER A 83 -24.80 -30.91 -28.42
C SER A 83 -24.15 -29.59 -27.98
N ALA A 84 -24.61 -28.46 -28.54
CA ALA A 84 -24.15 -27.14 -28.15
C ALA A 84 -24.54 -26.80 -26.70
N PHE A 85 -25.72 -27.22 -26.25
CA PHE A 85 -26.15 -27.04 -24.87
C PHE A 85 -25.35 -27.89 -23.87
N ILE A 86 -24.96 -29.11 -24.24
CA ILE A 86 -24.06 -29.94 -23.42
C ILE A 86 -22.69 -29.26 -23.29
N ALA A 87 -22.11 -28.79 -24.40
CA ALA A 87 -20.86 -28.05 -24.37
C ALA A 87 -20.96 -26.78 -23.51
N PHE A 88 -22.06 -26.03 -23.63
CA PHE A 88 -22.35 -24.86 -22.80
C PHE A 88 -22.34 -25.23 -21.32
N SER A 89 -23.03 -26.32 -20.96
CA SER A 89 -23.15 -26.77 -19.57
C SER A 89 -21.79 -27.09 -18.94
N ILE A 90 -20.87 -27.70 -19.70
CA ILE A 90 -19.51 -27.98 -19.22
C ILE A 90 -18.78 -26.68 -18.88
N PHE A 91 -18.71 -25.73 -19.82
CA PHE A 91 -18.04 -24.45 -19.58
C PHE A 91 -18.72 -23.65 -18.46
N PHE A 92 -20.05 -23.69 -18.41
CA PHE A 92 -20.84 -23.03 -17.38
C PHE A 92 -20.51 -23.55 -15.98
N VAL A 93 -20.43 -24.87 -15.78
CA VAL A 93 -20.11 -25.46 -14.46
C VAL A 93 -18.74 -25.00 -13.96
N PHE A 94 -17.70 -25.06 -14.80
CA PHE A 94 -16.37 -24.61 -14.41
C PHE A 94 -16.33 -23.11 -14.13
N SER A 95 -16.99 -22.30 -14.95
CA SER A 95 -17.10 -20.86 -14.72
C SER A 95 -17.85 -20.54 -13.42
N PHE A 96 -18.93 -21.27 -13.14
CA PHE A 96 -19.76 -21.09 -11.96
C PHE A 96 -19.00 -21.42 -10.67
N ILE A 97 -18.31 -22.56 -10.63
CA ILE A 97 -17.49 -22.97 -9.48
C ILE A 97 -16.40 -21.92 -9.22
N SER A 98 -15.67 -21.51 -10.26
CA SER A 98 -14.58 -20.55 -10.13
C SER A 98 -15.09 -19.17 -9.68
N ASN A 99 -16.18 -18.68 -10.27
CA ASN A 99 -16.79 -17.42 -9.85
C ASN A 99 -17.23 -17.45 -8.36
N THR A 100 -17.84 -18.56 -7.94
CA THR A 100 -18.22 -18.76 -6.53
C THR A 100 -17.01 -18.74 -5.61
N ASN A 101 -15.91 -19.39 -6.01
CA ASN A 101 -14.65 -19.36 -5.25
C ASN A 101 -14.09 -17.94 -5.14
N ALA A 102 -14.16 -17.16 -6.22
CA ALA A 102 -13.70 -15.78 -6.23
C ALA A 102 -14.47 -14.90 -5.25
N ILE A 103 -15.79 -15.04 -5.24
CA ILE A 103 -16.69 -14.31 -4.35
C ILE A 103 -16.44 -14.72 -2.90
N TYR A 104 -16.38 -16.02 -2.61
CA TYR A 104 -16.15 -16.53 -1.27
C TYR A 104 -14.82 -16.03 -0.71
N THR A 105 -13.75 -16.15 -1.49
CA THR A 105 -12.41 -15.71 -1.06
C THR A 105 -12.35 -14.20 -0.86
N TYR A 106 -13.01 -13.42 -1.71
CA TYR A 106 -13.10 -11.97 -1.55
C TYR A 106 -13.82 -11.58 -0.25
N PHE A 107 -14.98 -12.18 0.04
CA PHE A 107 -15.70 -11.92 1.29
C PHE A 107 -14.92 -12.38 2.52
N LEU A 108 -14.32 -13.57 2.48
CA LEU A 108 -13.51 -14.10 3.56
C LEU A 108 -12.30 -13.21 3.88
N SER A 109 -11.60 -12.76 2.83
CA SER A 109 -10.44 -11.88 2.96
C SER A 109 -10.83 -10.50 3.48
N ARG A 110 -11.99 -9.99 3.10
CA ARG A 110 -12.42 -8.66 3.53
C ARG A 110 -13.00 -8.67 4.95
N ASP A 111 -13.85 -9.64 5.25
CA ASP A 111 -14.64 -9.63 6.47
C ASP A 111 -13.85 -10.29 7.61
N ILE A 112 -13.36 -11.53 7.45
CA ILE A 112 -12.65 -12.23 8.53
C ILE A 112 -11.23 -11.69 8.72
N VAL A 113 -10.42 -11.61 7.66
CA VAL A 113 -9.03 -11.12 7.79
C VAL A 113 -9.04 -9.65 8.17
N GLY A 114 -9.98 -8.86 7.62
CA GLY A 114 -10.16 -7.46 8.00
C GLY A 114 -10.52 -7.27 9.47
N GLU A 115 -11.56 -7.94 9.97
CA GLU A 115 -11.94 -7.85 11.39
C GLU A 115 -10.83 -8.34 12.32
N THR A 116 -10.18 -9.45 11.97
CA THR A 116 -9.07 -10.02 12.76
C THR A 116 -7.90 -9.05 12.83
N GLN A 117 -7.52 -8.43 11.70
CA GLN A 117 -6.41 -7.47 11.65
C GLN A 117 -6.75 -6.17 12.40
N VAL A 118 -8.01 -5.71 12.36
CA VAL A 118 -8.47 -4.56 13.16
C VAL A 118 -8.42 -4.86 14.66
N ALA A 119 -8.84 -6.06 15.07
CA ALA A 119 -8.77 -6.48 16.47
C ALA A 119 -7.32 -6.61 16.97
N ALA A 120 -6.43 -7.17 16.14
CA ALA A 120 -5.00 -7.24 16.41
C ALA A 120 -4.37 -5.86 16.55
N TRP A 121 -4.72 -4.93 15.66
CA TRP A 121 -4.29 -3.53 15.74
C TRP A 121 -4.73 -2.86 17.04
N HIS A 122 -5.98 -3.02 17.45
CA HIS A 122 -6.46 -2.45 18.71
C HIS A 122 -5.67 -2.98 19.92
N THR A 123 -5.37 -4.28 19.94
CA THR A 123 -4.53 -4.90 20.98
C THR A 123 -3.11 -4.33 20.97
N PHE A 124 -2.52 -4.20 19.78
CA PHE A 124 -1.19 -3.60 19.58
C PHE A 124 -1.15 -2.13 20.03
N ASP A 125 -2.14 -1.32 19.65
CA ASP A 125 -2.20 0.11 19.99
C ASP A 125 -2.39 0.32 21.49
N ILE A 126 -3.25 -0.47 22.15
CA ILE A 126 -3.40 -0.43 23.61
C ILE A 126 -2.09 -0.84 24.29
N GLY A 127 -1.47 -1.93 23.86
CA GLY A 127 -0.23 -2.44 24.44
C GLY A 127 0.91 -1.42 24.32
N THR A 128 1.11 -0.85 23.13
CA THR A 128 2.12 0.17 22.88
C THR A 128 1.82 1.49 23.57
N THR A 129 0.55 1.90 23.69
CA THR A 129 0.16 3.09 24.45
C THR A 129 0.45 2.93 25.94
N LYS A 130 0.14 1.76 26.54
CA LYS A 130 0.50 1.45 27.93
C LYS A 130 2.01 1.47 28.14
N LEU A 131 2.76 0.84 27.23
CA LEU A 131 4.22 0.82 27.29
C LEU A 131 4.81 2.23 27.17
N LEU A 132 4.34 3.05 26.23
CA LEU A 132 4.75 4.46 26.11
C LEU A 132 4.40 5.25 27.36
N GLY A 133 3.23 5.03 27.95
CA GLY A 133 2.84 5.63 29.22
C GLY A 133 3.82 5.28 30.35
N ALA A 134 4.13 4.01 30.52
CA ALA A 134 5.09 3.53 31.52
C ALA A 134 6.51 4.09 31.28
N LEU A 135 6.96 4.09 30.03
CA LEU A 135 8.26 4.66 29.65
C LEU A 135 8.32 6.16 29.92
N ASN A 136 7.26 6.91 29.65
CA ASN A 136 7.20 8.35 29.90
C ASN A 136 7.10 8.71 31.39
N GLN A 137 6.48 7.84 32.20
CA GLN A 137 6.46 7.98 33.66
C GLN A 137 7.82 7.69 34.30
N HIS A 138 8.70 6.95 33.60
CA HIS A 138 10.05 6.73 34.09
C HIS A 138 10.87 8.03 34.02
N ASN A 139 11.38 8.50 35.17
CA ASN A 139 12.12 9.76 35.31
C ASN A 139 13.27 9.93 34.30
N ALA A 140 13.92 8.83 33.91
CA ALA A 140 14.99 8.83 32.91
C ALA A 140 14.50 9.26 31.51
N SER A 141 13.27 8.89 31.12
CA SER A 141 12.65 9.26 29.84
C SER A 141 12.16 10.69 29.83
N SER A 142 11.55 11.13 30.95
CA SER A 142 11.09 12.52 31.11
C SER A 142 12.27 13.48 31.01
N LYS A 143 13.37 13.20 31.73
CA LYS A 143 14.59 14.00 31.65
C LYS A 143 15.22 13.98 30.27
N ALA A 144 15.35 12.80 29.64
CA ALA A 144 15.91 12.71 28.29
C ALA A 144 15.05 13.41 27.23
N THR A 145 13.72 13.35 27.37
CA THR A 145 12.78 14.05 26.47
C THR A 145 12.84 15.56 26.67
N GLN A 146 12.93 16.03 27.92
CA GLN A 146 13.13 17.44 28.24
C GLN A 146 14.48 17.94 27.73
N THR A 147 15.56 17.19 27.95
CA THR A 147 16.90 17.47 27.40
C THR A 147 16.86 17.58 25.89
N LYS A 148 16.21 16.64 25.20
CA LYS A 148 16.06 16.69 23.74
C LYS A 148 15.27 17.92 23.29
N LYS A 149 14.14 18.23 23.94
CA LYS A 149 13.32 19.40 23.61
C LYS A 149 14.08 20.70 23.82
N ALA A 150 14.82 20.82 24.92
CA ALA A 150 15.67 21.97 25.21
C ALA A 150 16.79 22.09 24.17
N LEU A 151 17.43 20.97 23.81
CA LEU A 151 18.45 20.93 22.76
C LEU A 151 17.91 21.37 21.40
N ASP A 152 16.76 20.85 20.98
CA ASP A 152 16.15 21.19 19.68
C ASP A 152 15.76 22.69 19.61
N LEU A 153 15.28 23.26 20.73
CA LEU A 153 15.01 24.68 20.84
C LEU A 153 16.29 25.52 20.69
N GLU A 154 17.32 25.20 21.46
CA GLU A 154 18.59 25.94 21.43
C GLU A 154 19.31 25.82 20.08
N ARG A 155 19.27 24.64 19.44
CA ARG A 155 19.78 24.44 18.07
C ARG A 155 19.07 25.36 17.07
N THR A 156 17.74 25.41 17.14
CA THR A 156 16.94 26.28 16.25
C THR A 156 17.27 27.76 16.46
N ASN A 157 17.41 28.17 17.73
CA ASN A 157 17.77 29.56 18.06
C ASN A 157 19.19 29.89 17.61
N LEU A 158 20.15 28.99 17.81
CA LEU A 158 21.53 29.13 17.33
C LEU A 158 21.57 29.29 15.81
N GLN A 159 20.92 28.40 15.06
CA GLN A 159 20.86 28.46 13.60
C GLN A 159 20.30 29.81 13.15
N ARG A 160 19.17 30.25 13.73
CA ARG A 160 18.55 31.54 13.41
C ARG A 160 19.48 32.73 13.68
N GLN A 161 20.27 32.70 14.76
CA GLN A 161 21.20 33.79 15.07
C GLN A 161 22.41 33.81 14.12
N ILE A 162 22.91 32.64 13.70
CA ILE A 162 24.04 32.56 12.76
C ILE A 162 23.63 33.05 11.37
N THR A 163 22.39 32.76 10.96
CA THR A 163 21.88 33.04 9.62
C THR A 163 20.99 34.28 9.57
N ASP A 164 21.07 35.16 10.57
CA ASP A 164 20.36 36.43 10.58
C ASP A 164 20.90 37.32 9.45
N PRO A 165 20.09 37.71 8.43
CA PRO A 165 20.56 38.52 7.31
C PRO A 165 21.13 39.87 7.74
N GLU A 166 20.64 40.43 8.84
CA GLU A 166 21.06 41.74 9.34
C GLU A 166 22.33 41.66 10.18
N ASN A 167 22.61 40.50 10.78
CA ASN A 167 23.75 40.30 11.70
C ASN A 167 24.31 38.87 11.63
N PRO A 168 24.87 38.44 10.48
CA PRO A 168 25.28 37.05 10.29
C PRO A 168 26.53 36.68 11.10
N GLY A 169 26.60 35.41 11.49
CA GLY A 169 27.76 34.80 12.14
C GLY A 169 27.68 34.61 13.66
N MET A 170 28.82 34.32 14.28
CA MET A 170 28.90 33.98 15.71
C MET A 170 29.00 35.22 16.60
N GLY A 171 27.93 36.01 16.62
CA GLY A 171 27.78 37.11 17.57
C GLY A 171 27.60 36.63 19.02
N ARG A 172 27.47 37.58 19.96
CA ARG A 172 27.30 37.29 21.40
C ARG A 172 26.10 36.37 21.69
N LYS A 173 24.96 36.59 21.01
CA LYS A 173 23.75 35.78 21.19
C LYS A 173 23.93 34.35 20.68
N ALA A 174 24.50 34.19 19.48
CA ALA A 174 24.81 32.87 18.94
C ALA A 174 25.78 32.11 19.87
N ARG A 175 26.83 32.75 20.38
CA ARG A 175 27.76 32.13 21.34
C ARG A 175 27.06 31.70 22.64
N ALA A 176 26.11 32.49 23.14
CA ALA A 176 25.33 32.13 24.32
C ALA A 176 24.48 30.87 24.08
N HIS A 177 23.80 30.76 22.93
CA HIS A 177 23.05 29.54 22.57
C HIS A 177 23.98 28.33 22.42
N LEU A 178 25.16 28.49 21.80
CA LEU A 178 26.14 27.41 21.71
C LEU A 178 26.61 26.94 23.10
N GLN A 179 26.88 27.85 24.02
CA GLN A 179 27.27 27.52 25.39
C GLN A 179 26.13 26.81 26.16
N GLN A 180 24.87 27.20 25.93
CA GLN A 180 23.73 26.49 26.48
C GLN A 180 23.62 25.07 25.91
N ILE A 181 23.85 24.88 24.61
CA ILE A 181 23.91 23.55 23.99
C ILE A 181 25.01 22.71 24.62
N GLU A 182 26.21 23.26 24.81
CA GLU A 182 27.33 22.58 25.50
C GLU A 182 26.98 22.22 26.94
N THR A 183 26.24 23.08 27.64
CA THR A 183 25.75 22.81 29.00
C THR A 183 24.70 21.70 29.02
N ILE A 184 23.74 21.72 28.08
CA ILE A 184 22.69 20.70 27.95
C ILE A 184 23.31 19.34 27.61
N LEU A 185 24.30 19.36 26.71
CA LEU A 185 25.03 18.16 26.29
C LEU A 185 26.11 17.77 27.29
N ASP A 186 26.48 18.63 28.24
CA ASP A 186 27.56 18.44 29.20
C ASP A 186 28.85 17.97 28.50
N VAL A 187 29.22 18.72 27.46
CA VAL A 187 30.43 18.54 26.63
C VAL A 187 30.83 19.89 26.05
N GLN A 188 32.13 20.08 25.83
CA GLN A 188 32.60 21.18 25.01
C GLN A 188 32.67 20.74 23.55
N LEU A 189 32.01 21.46 22.65
CA LEU A 189 31.98 21.12 21.24
C LEU A 189 33.31 21.53 20.60
N THR A 190 33.72 20.80 19.57
CA THR A 190 34.91 21.18 18.80
C THR A 190 34.69 22.57 18.18
N GLU A 191 35.64 23.47 18.41
CA GLU A 191 35.61 24.80 17.83
C GLU A 191 35.77 24.71 16.31
N LEU A 192 34.67 24.92 15.60
CA LEU A 192 34.68 25.10 14.16
C LEU A 192 34.98 26.57 13.84
N GLN A 193 35.88 26.82 12.89
CA GLN A 193 36.20 28.17 12.45
C GLN A 193 34.96 28.83 11.83
N ALA A 194 34.47 29.89 12.48
CA ALA A 194 33.34 30.65 11.97
C ALA A 194 33.77 31.46 10.73
N PRO A 195 32.89 31.60 9.71
CA PRO A 195 33.14 32.50 8.60
C PRO A 195 33.28 33.95 9.08
N GLY A 196 34.09 34.74 8.36
CA GLY A 196 34.26 36.16 8.64
C GLY A 196 32.96 36.94 8.45
N PHE A 197 32.82 38.08 9.15
CA PHE A 197 31.58 38.87 9.13
C PHE A 197 31.18 39.38 7.73
N SER A 198 32.14 39.60 6.84
CA SER A 198 31.93 40.07 5.47
C SER A 198 31.68 38.94 4.47
N GLU A 199 31.63 37.68 4.92
CA GLU A 199 31.39 36.54 4.04
C GLU A 199 29.92 36.47 3.61
N PRO A 200 29.62 35.84 2.44
CA PRO A 200 28.24 35.70 1.98
C PRO A 200 27.39 34.89 2.96
N LEU A 201 26.10 35.25 3.09
CA LEU A 201 25.13 34.57 3.96
C LEU A 201 25.07 33.04 3.72
N ALA A 202 25.31 32.59 2.48
CA ALA A 202 25.38 31.17 2.13
C ALA A 202 26.48 30.42 2.91
N LYS A 203 27.65 31.03 3.15
CA LYS A 203 28.71 30.44 3.97
C LYS A 203 28.34 30.38 5.45
N HIS A 204 27.57 31.36 5.94
CA HIS A 204 27.02 31.35 7.30
C HIS A 204 25.97 30.23 7.48
N GLN A 205 25.12 30.00 6.47
CA GLN A 205 24.18 28.89 6.45
C GLN A 205 24.90 27.53 6.45
N GLU A 206 25.91 27.36 5.60
CA GLU A 206 26.70 26.12 5.54
C GLU A 206 27.41 25.84 6.88
N TYR A 207 27.95 26.88 7.52
CA TYR A 207 28.53 26.79 8.85
C TYR A 207 27.48 26.39 9.90
N ALA A 208 26.30 27.01 9.89
CA ALA A 208 25.21 26.69 10.82
C ALA A 208 24.76 25.23 10.67
N ASP A 209 24.61 24.75 9.43
CA ASP A 209 24.20 23.37 9.14
C ASP A 209 25.29 22.37 9.54
N THR A 210 26.56 22.71 9.35
CA THR A 210 27.70 21.86 9.76
C THR A 210 27.79 21.76 11.28
N LEU A 211 27.62 22.88 11.97
CA LEU A 211 27.58 22.93 13.43
C LEU A 211 26.37 22.16 13.99
N ASP A 212 25.20 22.29 13.36
CA ASP A 212 24.00 21.54 13.73
C ASP A 212 24.20 20.01 13.57
N LYS A 213 24.83 19.58 12.48
CA LYS A 213 25.22 18.17 12.27
C LYS A 213 26.19 17.69 13.35
N LEU A 214 27.18 18.49 13.74
CA LEU A 214 28.12 18.17 14.81
C LEU A 214 27.41 18.02 16.17
N ILE A 215 26.49 18.94 16.49
CA ILE A 215 25.67 18.90 17.71
C ILE A 215 24.82 17.63 17.73
N LEU A 216 24.14 17.32 16.63
CA LEU A 216 23.34 16.11 16.49
C LEU A 216 24.18 14.83 16.61
N LYS A 217 25.37 14.81 15.99
CA LYS A 217 26.30 13.69 16.09
C LYS A 217 26.72 13.49 17.53
N THR A 218 27.11 14.55 18.23
CA THR A 218 27.54 14.52 19.63
C THR A 218 26.41 14.06 20.56
N TYR A 219 25.19 14.57 20.36
CA TYR A 219 23.99 14.09 21.04
C TYR A 219 23.76 12.59 20.77
N ASN A 220 23.87 12.15 19.52
CA ASN A 220 23.72 10.74 19.18
C ASN A 220 24.83 9.88 19.80
N ASP A 221 26.08 10.34 19.83
CA ASP A 221 27.17 9.59 20.44
C ASP A 221 26.95 9.45 21.96
N LYS A 222 26.64 10.55 22.66
CA LYS A 222 26.39 10.54 24.11
C LYS A 222 25.12 9.77 24.51
N PHE A 223 24.03 9.90 23.75
CA PHE A 223 22.73 9.34 24.13
C PHE A 223 22.33 8.07 23.36
N LYS A 224 22.98 7.73 22.25
CA LYS A 224 22.77 6.45 21.55
C LYS A 224 23.94 5.47 21.76
N LYS A 225 25.19 5.92 21.84
CA LYS A 225 26.34 5.00 21.89
C LYS A 225 26.66 4.47 23.30
N ASP A 226 26.41 5.27 24.33
CA ASP A 226 26.76 4.91 25.72
C ASP A 226 25.91 3.80 26.36
N GLY A 227 24.90 3.23 25.68
CA GLY A 227 24.12 2.10 26.24
C GLY A 227 23.41 2.39 27.56
N GLY A 228 23.44 3.64 28.03
CA GLY A 228 22.82 4.06 29.28
C GLY A 228 21.30 3.92 29.22
N HIS A 229 20.70 3.76 30.40
CA HIS A 229 19.28 3.46 30.57
C HIS A 229 18.36 4.43 29.78
N SER A 230 18.67 5.73 29.77
CA SER A 230 17.90 6.76 29.04
C SER A 230 17.98 6.64 27.51
N GLY A 231 19.14 6.25 26.98
CA GLY A 231 19.35 6.08 25.53
C GLY A 231 18.59 4.89 24.96
N ASN A 232 18.56 3.80 25.71
CA ASN A 232 17.78 2.60 25.37
C ASN A 232 16.27 2.90 25.41
N ILE A 233 15.81 3.69 26.38
CA ILE A 233 14.41 4.11 26.46
C ILE A 233 14.01 4.96 25.24
N LEU A 234 14.81 5.95 24.86
CA LEU A 234 14.50 6.78 23.68
C LEU A 234 14.47 5.97 22.37
N ARG A 235 15.38 5.00 22.21
CA ARG A 235 15.37 4.07 21.07
C ARG A 235 14.12 3.20 21.06
N LEU A 236 13.70 2.70 22.22
CA LEU A 236 12.48 1.91 22.35
C LEU A 236 11.24 2.74 22.01
N ILE A 237 11.16 3.99 22.49
CA ILE A 237 10.07 4.92 22.13
C ILE A 237 10.01 5.17 20.62
N ASP A 238 11.15 5.41 19.98
CA ASP A 238 11.21 5.61 18.52
C ASP A 238 10.79 4.34 17.75
N LYS A 239 11.23 3.16 18.21
CA LYS A 239 10.82 1.87 17.65
C LYS A 239 9.31 1.68 17.74
N ILE A 240 8.71 1.94 18.91
CA ILE A 240 7.26 1.84 19.12
C ILE A 240 6.51 2.78 18.16
N LYS A 241 6.94 4.04 18.05
CA LYS A 241 6.29 5.03 17.16
C LYS A 241 6.36 4.62 15.69
N LYS A 242 7.49 4.07 15.24
CA LYS A 242 7.66 3.57 13.87
C LYS A 242 6.75 2.39 13.58
N LEU A 243 6.71 1.40 14.47
CA LEU A 243 5.84 0.24 14.33
C LEU A 243 4.36 0.63 14.32
N ARG A 244 3.96 1.55 15.22
CA ARG A 244 2.60 2.07 15.28
C ARG A 244 2.18 2.73 13.97
N ARG A 245 3.01 3.62 13.41
CA ARG A 245 2.74 4.25 12.09
C ARG A 245 2.65 3.22 10.96
N TYR A 246 3.53 2.23 10.95
CA TYR A 246 3.54 1.17 9.94
C TYR A 246 2.25 0.36 9.95
N TYR A 247 1.79 -0.07 11.13
CA TYR A 247 0.55 -0.84 11.26
C TYR A 247 -0.71 0.00 11.06
N GLU A 248 -0.70 1.25 11.52
CA GLU A 248 -1.76 2.22 11.29
C GLU A 248 -2.03 2.41 9.78
N ASP A 249 -0.97 2.62 8.99
CA ASP A 249 -1.07 2.74 7.53
C ASP A 249 -1.68 1.48 6.88
N LYS A 250 -1.25 0.28 7.30
CA LYS A 250 -1.80 -0.98 6.77
C LYS A 250 -3.30 -1.15 7.06
N VAL A 251 -3.73 -0.76 8.25
CA VAL A 251 -5.15 -0.84 8.66
C VAL A 251 -5.99 0.18 7.90
N TYR A 252 -5.56 1.44 7.83
CA TYR A 252 -6.32 2.49 7.14
C TYR A 252 -6.37 2.30 5.62
N THR A 253 -5.32 1.77 5.01
CA THR A 253 -5.30 1.46 3.57
C THR A 253 -6.07 0.18 3.22
N LYS A 254 -6.69 -0.50 4.20
CA LYS A 254 -7.43 -1.77 4.04
C LYS A 254 -6.63 -2.84 3.30
N LYS A 255 -5.30 -2.84 3.51
CA LYS A 255 -4.40 -3.86 3.00
C LYS A 255 -4.38 -5.02 4.00
N TYR A 256 -5.30 -5.94 3.80
CA TYR A 256 -5.46 -7.08 4.67
C TYR A 256 -4.55 -8.21 4.24
N PHE A 257 -3.66 -8.63 5.14
CA PHE A 257 -2.76 -9.74 4.94
C PHE A 257 -2.77 -10.62 6.19
N SER A 258 -2.80 -11.93 6.00
CA SER A 258 -2.82 -12.91 7.10
C SER A 258 -1.60 -12.77 8.02
N ASP A 259 -0.43 -12.43 7.45
CA ASP A 259 0.83 -12.27 8.19
C ASP A 259 0.86 -11.05 9.12
N THR A 260 0.04 -10.04 8.84
CA THR A 260 0.14 -8.73 9.50
C THR A 260 -0.33 -8.84 10.95
N THR A 261 -1.28 -9.73 11.22
CA THR A 261 -1.72 -10.06 12.58
C THR A 261 -0.61 -10.71 13.39
N ASP A 262 0.07 -11.73 12.84
CA ASP A 262 1.17 -12.43 13.53
C ASP A 262 2.36 -11.50 13.79
N LEU A 263 2.66 -10.62 12.83
CA LEU A 263 3.69 -9.60 12.97
C LEU A 263 3.37 -8.62 14.12
N MET A 264 2.12 -8.14 14.24
CA MET A 264 1.72 -7.28 15.35
C MET A 264 1.92 -7.96 16.71
N TYR A 265 1.53 -9.23 16.85
CA TYR A 265 1.72 -9.98 18.10
C TYR A 265 3.20 -10.21 18.42
N SER A 266 3.99 -10.62 17.43
CA SER A 266 5.43 -10.84 17.58
C SER A 266 6.15 -9.55 17.95
N ASP A 267 5.82 -8.44 17.28
CA ASP A 267 6.43 -7.14 17.56
C ASP A 267 6.05 -6.63 18.94
N LEU A 268 4.79 -6.74 19.35
CA LEU A 268 4.36 -6.37 20.70
C LEU A 268 5.12 -7.18 21.76
N LYS A 269 5.27 -8.50 21.56
CA LYS A 269 6.04 -9.37 22.44
C LYS A 269 7.53 -9.02 22.47
N SER A 270 8.08 -8.50 21.37
CA SER A 270 9.48 -8.04 21.34
C SER A 270 9.70 -6.71 22.08
N LEU A 271 8.61 -6.00 22.40
CA LEU A 271 8.64 -4.70 23.07
C LEU A 271 8.39 -4.78 24.59
N THR A 272 7.76 -5.86 25.06
CA THR A 272 7.47 -6.14 26.48
C THR A 272 8.43 -7.16 27.06
#